data_AF-A0A842MFE4-F1
#
_entry.id   AF-A0A842MFE4-F1
#
_cell.length_a   1.000
_cell.length_b   1.000
_cell.length_c   1.000
_cell.angle_alpha   90.00
_cell.angle_beta   90.00
_cell.angle_gamma   90.00
#
_symmetry.space_group_name_H-M   'P 1'
#
loop_
_entity.id
_entity.type
_entity.pdbx_description
1 polymer ?
#
loop_
_entity_poly.entity_id
_entity_poly.type
_entity_poly.pdbx_seq_one_letter_code
_entity_poly.pdbx_strand_id
1 'polypeptide(L)' 'MEKNYVIKGKMKQLFGWVGFEKSVSAPNEARAREKALSTLGGNHKLRRFQIKIESVVEEPVKAE' A
#
# COMPACT_ATOMS: atom_id res chain seq x y z
N MET A 1 11.63 -15.61 3.44
CA MET A 1 12.31 -14.46 2.83
C MET A 1 11.32 -13.32 2.80
N GLU A 2 11.66 -12.19 3.44
CA GLU A 2 10.88 -10.96 3.33
C GLU A 2 11.34 -10.20 2.10
N LYS A 3 10.38 -9.70 1.33
CA LYS A 3 10.58 -8.93 0.10
C LYS A 3 9.97 -7.56 0.31
N ASN A 4 10.49 -6.55 -0.37
CA ASN A 4 9.94 -5.21 -0.32
C ASN A 4 8.98 -5.00 -1.48
N TYR A 5 7.82 -4.42 -1.20
CA TYR A 5 6.81 -4.14 -2.22
C TYR A 5 6.40 -2.68 -2.15
N VAL A 6 6.40 -2.00 -3.30
CA VAL A 6 5.81 -0.68 -3.47
C VAL A 6 4.39 -0.84 -3.94
N ILE A 7 3.48 -0.31 -3.14
CA ILE A 7 2.05 -0.32 -3.41
C ILE A 7 1.65 1.09 -3.79
N LYS A 8 1.10 1.22 -5.01
CA LYS A 8 0.57 2.47 -5.54
C LYS A 8 -0.93 2.37 -5.70
N GLY A 9 -1.62 3.47 -5.42
CA GLY A 9 -3.06 3.54 -5.58
C GLY A 9 -3.63 4.87 -5.19
N LYS A 10 -4.93 4.88 -4.91
CA LYS A 10 -5.68 6.07 -4.51
C LYS A 10 -6.46 5.78 -3.23
N MET A 11 -6.48 6.75 -2.33
CA MET A 11 -7.28 6.71 -1.11
C MET A 11 -8.27 7.87 -1.09
N LYS A 12 -9.48 7.64 -0.55
CA LYS A 12 -10.51 8.67 -0.41
C LYS A 12 -10.30 9.44 0.89
N GLN A 13 -9.73 10.63 0.79
CA GLN A 13 -9.58 11.60 1.88
C GLN A 13 -10.75 12.60 1.89
N LEU A 14 -10.70 13.57 2.82
CA LEU A 14 -11.75 14.59 3.00
C LEU A 14 -12.09 15.32 1.71
N PHE A 15 -11.08 15.72 0.93
CA PHE A 15 -11.24 16.55 -0.27
C PHE A 15 -11.29 15.75 -1.58
N GLY A 16 -11.28 14.42 -1.53
CA GLY A 16 -11.38 13.58 -2.74
C GLY A 16 -10.44 12.37 -2.76
N TRP A 17 -10.22 11.84 -3.95
CA TRP A 17 -9.28 10.73 -4.18
C TRP A 17 -7.86 11.26 -4.32
N VAL A 18 -6.97 10.85 -3.42
CA VAL A 18 -5.56 11.25 -3.40
C VAL A 18 -4.70 10.03 -3.68
N GLY A 19 -3.72 10.19 -4.57
CA GLY A 19 -2.74 9.14 -4.85
C GLY A 19 -1.88 8.84 -3.62
N PHE A 20 -1.56 7.57 -3.39
CA PHE A 20 -0.61 7.17 -2.37
C PHE A 20 0.40 6.18 -2.96
N GLU A 21 1.60 6.21 -2.39
CA GLU A 21 2.66 5.25 -2.62
C GLU A 21 3.18 4.82 -1.25
N LYS A 22 3.35 3.50 -1.06
CA LYS A 22 3.83 2.96 0.20
C LYS A 22 4.66 1.71 -0.02
N SER A 23 5.87 1.70 0.53
CA SER A 23 6.74 0.54 0.59
C SER A 23 6.40 -0.31 1.82
N VAL A 24 6.22 -1.62 1.63
CA VAL A 24 5.93 -2.58 2.71
C VAL A 24 6.76 -3.84 2.54
N SER A 25 7.36 -4.29 3.64
CA SER A 25 8.01 -5.60 3.70
C SER A 25 6.99 -6.69 3.96
N ALA A 26 6.94 -7.69 3.08
CA ALA A 26 6.04 -8.82 3.14
C ALA A 26 6.64 -10.08 2.47
N PRO A 27 6.15 -11.29 2.78
CA PRO A 27 6.62 -12.50 2.13
C PRO A 27 6.11 -12.66 0.68
N ASN A 28 4.99 -12.04 0.32
CA ASN A 28 4.35 -12.11 -1.01
C ASN A 28 3.46 -10.88 -1.26
N GLU A 29 3.06 -10.65 -2.51
CA GLU A 29 2.19 -9.53 -2.91
C GLU A 29 0.85 -9.51 -2.15
N ALA A 30 0.24 -10.67 -1.92
CA ALA A 30 -1.04 -10.76 -1.21
C ALA A 30 -0.91 -10.20 0.21
N ARG A 31 0.13 -10.60 0.93
CA ARG A 31 0.44 -10.07 2.26
C ARG A 31 0.85 -8.60 2.23
N ALA A 32 1.58 -8.16 1.20
CA ALA A 32 1.92 -6.76 1.01
C ALA A 32 0.64 -5.90 0.91
N ARG A 33 -0.29 -6.33 0.06
CA ARG A 33 -1.60 -5.70 -0.14
C ARG A 33 -2.40 -5.60 1.15
N GLU A 34 -2.52 -6.70 1.88
CA GLU A 34 -3.22 -6.72 3.17
C GLU A 34 -2.58 -5.78 4.19
N LYS A 35 -1.24 -5.78 4.27
CA LYS A 35 -0.49 -4.91 5.20
C LYS A 35 -0.72 -3.44 4.87
N ALA A 36 -0.68 -3.06 3.60
CA ALA A 36 -1.02 -1.69 3.18
C ALA A 36 -2.45 -1.30 3.55
N LEU A 37 -3.44 -2.18 3.30
CA LEU A 37 -4.83 -1.90 3.67
C LEU A 37 -4.99 -1.71 5.18
N SER A 38 -4.36 -2.56 6.00
CA SER A 38 -4.39 -2.44 7.46
C SER A 38 -3.71 -1.17 7.95
N THR A 39 -2.53 -0.81 7.40
CA THR A 39 -1.81 0.41 7.77
C THR A 39 -2.59 1.67 7.39
N LEU A 40 -3.15 1.72 6.18
CA LEU A 40 -3.96 2.85 5.71
C LEU A 40 -5.27 2.96 6.49
N GLY A 41 -5.91 1.83 6.80
CA GLY A 41 -7.14 1.80 7.59
C GLY A 41 -6.93 2.27 9.03
N GLY A 42 -5.85 1.83 9.67
CA GLY A 42 -5.52 2.21 11.05
C GLY A 42 -5.09 3.67 11.18
N ASN A 43 -4.15 4.13 10.36
CA ASN A 43 -3.58 5.47 10.50
C ASN A 43 -4.50 6.58 9.98
N HIS A 44 -5.24 6.32 8.89
CA HIS A 44 -6.08 7.34 8.25
C HIS A 44 -7.59 7.12 8.47
N LYS A 45 -7.98 6.15 9.32
CA LYS A 45 -9.39 5.77 9.55
C LYS A 45 -10.17 5.48 8.25
N LEU A 46 -9.47 4.91 7.26
CA LEU A 46 -10.04 4.61 5.95
C LEU A 46 -10.70 3.23 5.94
N ARG A 47 -11.88 3.13 5.33
CA ARG A 47 -12.52 1.83 5.08
C ARG A 47 -11.88 1.16 3.84
N ARG A 48 -11.94 -0.17 3.75
CA ARG A 48 -11.34 -0.92 2.63
C ARG A 48 -11.83 -0.47 1.25
N PHE A 49 -13.10 -0.09 1.12
CA PHE A 49 -13.66 0.44 -0.14
C PHE A 49 -13.24 1.88 -0.46
N GLN A 50 -12.66 2.60 0.50
CA GLN A 50 -12.08 3.93 0.32
C GLN A 50 -10.61 3.88 -0.13
N ILE A 51 -10.06 2.67 -0.32
CA ILE A 51 -8.69 2.47 -0.78
C ILE A 51 -8.77 1.66 -2.08
N LYS A 52 -8.25 2.22 -3.16
CA LYS A 52 -8.07 1.56 -4.45
C LYS A 52 -6.60 1.32 -4.68
N ILE A 53 -6.20 0.06 -4.75
CA ILE A 53 -4.83 -0.32 -5.08
C ILE A 53 -4.77 -0.49 -6.60
N GLU A 54 -3.91 0.28 -7.25
CA GLU A 54 -3.75 0.26 -8.72
C GLU A 54 -2.58 -0.64 -9.13
N SER A 55 -1.52 -0.72 -8.33
CA SER A 55 -0.37 -1.58 -8.61
C SER A 55 0.36 -1.99 -7.35
N VAL A 56 0.93 -3.19 -7.39
CA VAL A 56 1.87 -3.72 -6.39
C VAL A 56 3.10 -4.15 -7.17
N VAL A 57 4.26 -3.61 -6.82
CA VAL A 57 5.52 -3.88 -7.50
C VAL A 57 6.51 -4.34 -6.47
N GLU A 58 7.17 -5.46 -6.70
CA GLU A 58 8.33 -5.86 -5.88
C GLU A 58 9.47 -4.87 -6.13
N GLU A 59 9.87 -4.13 -5.11
CA GLU A 59 11.04 -3.28 -5.18
C GLU A 59 12.27 -4.13 -4.84
N PRO A 60 13.19 -4.38 -5.79
CA PRO A 60 14.52 -4.80 -5.41
C PRO A 60 15.13 -3.62 -4.66
N VAL A 61 15.54 -3.84 -3.40
CA VAL A 61 16.24 -2.83 -2.60
C VAL A 61 17.37 -2.27 -3.46
N LYS A 62 17.21 -1.03 -3.95
CA LYS A 62 18.31 -0.31 -4.58
C LYS A 62 19.32 -0.02 -3.48
N ALA A 63 20.37 -0.84 -3.43
CA ALA A 63 21.61 -0.46 -2.79
C ALA A 63 22.21 0.65 -3.66
N GLU A 64 22.14 1.89 -3.15
CA GLU A 64 22.98 2.99 -3.61
C GLU A 64 24.27 3.01 -2.77
#